data_AF-A0A6I9PEC8-F1
#
_entry.id   AF-A0A6I9PEC8-F1
#
_cell.length_a   1.000
_cell.length_b   1.000
_cell.length_c   1.000
_cell.angle_alpha   90.00
_cell.angle_beta   90.00
_cell.angle_gamma   90.00
#
_symmetry.space_group_name_H-M   'P 1'
#
loop_
_entity.id
_entity.type
_entity.pdbx_description
1 polymer ?
#
loop_
_entity_poly.entity_id
_entity_poly.type
_entity_poly.pdbx_seq_one_letter_code
_entity_poly.pdbx_strand_id
1 'polypeptide(L)'
;MFVNRYTHSMQPSRIFPLMIVLSVCQVYYVDHGFSVETSGTNLLDLHQDFLSLPFQAFNVRLAGLEAFGSHALVVSSVEKLVVGKILLMETLEPCQENETPVAVLYDTSQDDDININSACRKALQDDTMKNPLTVKATYQDVCVTSVCADGIIYCQLPSRGTARLNKLMEETETFFFSQFASSTSLRQPDGKQTDYQVAE
;
A
#
# COMPACT_ATOMS: atom_id res chain seq x y z
N MET A 1 4.21 26.44 18.12
CA MET A 1 2.91 25.78 17.87
C MET A 1 1.83 26.84 17.92
N PHE A 2 0.82 26.75 17.07
CA PHE A 2 -0.18 27.80 16.92
C PHE A 2 -1.59 27.27 17.18
N VAL A 3 -2.55 28.18 17.32
CA VAL A 3 -3.98 27.91 17.22
C VAL A 3 -4.49 28.52 15.93
N ASN A 4 -5.28 27.77 15.17
CA ASN A 4 -5.98 28.30 14.01
C ASN A 4 -7.39 28.78 14.40
N ARG A 5 -7.72 30.05 14.11
CA ARG A 5 -9.12 30.53 14.11
C ARG A 5 -9.70 30.39 12.69
N TYR A 6 -10.29 29.24 12.37
CA TYR A 6 -11.12 29.15 11.16
C TYR A 6 -12.57 29.58 11.46
N THR A 7 -13.16 30.38 10.58
CA THR A 7 -14.43 31.09 10.82
C THR A 7 -15.70 30.32 10.47
N HIS A 8 -15.63 29.04 10.10
CA HIS A 8 -16.82 28.23 9.90
C HIS A 8 -16.61 26.81 10.46
N SER A 9 -17.26 26.54 11.60
CA SER A 9 -17.57 25.21 12.16
C SER A 9 -16.52 24.43 12.97
N MET A 10 -15.27 24.88 13.09
CA MET A 10 -14.24 24.14 13.87
C MET A 10 -13.80 24.89 15.13
N GLN A 11 -13.71 24.17 16.26
CA GLN A 11 -13.21 24.68 17.53
C GLN A 11 -11.71 25.05 17.41
N PRO A 12 -11.19 25.95 18.26
CA PRO A 12 -9.76 26.23 18.34
C PRO A 12 -8.96 24.93 18.48
N SER A 13 -8.01 24.71 17.58
CA SER A 13 -7.25 23.45 17.51
C SER A 13 -5.75 23.72 17.50
N ARG A 14 -4.97 22.82 18.13
CA ARG A 14 -3.50 22.89 18.10
C ARG A 14 -3.00 22.55 16.71
N ILE A 15 -2.11 23.39 16.18
CA ILE A 15 -1.55 23.22 14.85
C ILE A 15 -0.04 23.40 14.82
N PHE A 16 0.60 22.68 13.91
CA PHE A 16 2.01 22.78 13.59
C PHE A 16 2.19 23.33 12.17
N PRO A 17 2.89 24.46 11.96
CA PRO A 17 3.17 24.96 10.61
C PRO A 17 4.12 24.01 9.89
N LEU A 18 3.74 23.60 8.68
CA LEU A 18 4.59 22.78 7.81
C LEU A 18 5.35 23.64 6.80
N MET A 19 4.69 24.65 6.25
CA MET A 19 5.27 25.55 5.24
C MET A 19 4.64 26.94 5.33
N ILE A 20 5.43 27.98 5.11
CA ILE A 20 4.96 29.37 5.04
C ILE A 20 5.43 29.97 3.71
N VAL A 21 4.49 30.40 2.89
CA VAL A 21 4.74 31.08 1.61
C VAL A 21 3.96 32.39 1.61
N LEU A 22 4.67 33.51 1.73
CA LEU A 22 4.07 34.84 1.83
C LEU A 22 3.05 34.93 2.99
N SER A 23 1.78 35.20 2.68
CA SER A 23 0.66 35.26 3.62
C SER A 23 -0.04 33.91 3.83
N VAL A 24 0.35 32.89 3.08
CA VAL A 24 -0.28 31.56 3.08
C VAL A 24 0.58 30.59 3.87
N CYS A 25 -0.05 29.79 4.73
CA CYS A 25 0.60 28.80 5.56
C CYS A 25 -0.10 27.45 5.46
N GLN A 26 0.67 26.40 5.19
CA GLN A 26 0.21 25.03 5.33
C GLN A 26 0.39 24.60 6.79
N VAL A 27 -0.69 24.23 7.45
CA VAL A 27 -0.71 23.84 8.87
C VAL A 27 -1.22 22.42 9.05
N TYR A 28 -0.63 21.69 9.99
CA TYR A 28 -1.03 20.34 10.38
C TYR A 28 -1.78 20.38 11.71
N TYR A 29 -2.99 19.81 11.74
CA TYR A 29 -3.80 19.68 12.94
C TYR A 29 -3.33 18.46 13.74
N VAL A 30 -2.48 18.70 14.74
CA VAL A 30 -1.73 17.64 15.44
C VAL A 30 -2.58 16.66 16.23
N ASP A 31 -3.83 17.02 16.52
CA ASP A 31 -4.78 16.20 17.27
C ASP A 31 -5.83 15.52 16.37
N HIS A 32 -5.81 15.83 15.08
CA HIS A 32 -6.79 15.31 14.11
C HIS A 32 -6.16 14.64 12.89
N GLY A 33 -4.88 14.88 12.61
CA GLY A 33 -4.13 14.13 11.61
C GLY A 33 -4.27 14.61 10.17
N PHE A 34 -4.64 15.88 9.92
CA PHE A 34 -4.81 16.42 8.57
C PHE A 34 -4.13 17.78 8.39
N SER A 35 -3.83 18.15 7.14
CA SER A 35 -3.23 19.43 6.77
C SER A 35 -4.20 20.31 6.00
N VAL A 36 -4.17 21.61 6.26
CA VAL A 36 -4.98 22.62 5.57
C VAL A 36 -4.13 23.84 5.26
N GLU A 37 -4.43 24.51 4.15
CA GLU A 37 -3.89 25.81 3.81
C GLU A 37 -4.72 26.92 4.50
N THR A 38 -4.05 27.88 5.13
CA THR A 38 -4.70 29.00 5.81
C THR A 38 -3.88 30.29 5.70
N SER A 39 -4.47 31.44 6.04
CA SER A 39 -3.74 32.70 6.14
C SER A 39 -2.91 32.74 7.43
N GLY A 40 -1.70 33.30 7.37
CA GLY A 40 -0.88 33.57 8.56
C GLY A 40 -1.60 34.46 9.58
N THR A 41 -2.54 35.29 9.14
CA THR A 41 -3.38 36.13 10.01
C THR A 41 -4.35 35.34 10.88
N ASN A 42 -4.63 34.08 10.54
CA ASN A 42 -5.50 33.20 11.32
C ASN A 42 -4.74 32.44 12.43
N LEU A 43 -3.41 32.57 12.45
CA LEU A 43 -2.53 31.89 13.39
C LEU A 43 -2.33 32.75 14.64
N LEU A 44 -2.39 32.10 15.80
CA LEU A 44 -2.10 32.72 17.08
C LEU A 44 -1.14 31.86 17.87
N ASP A 45 -0.23 32.50 18.61
CA ASP A 45 0.68 31.79 19.49
C ASP A 45 -0.12 30.97 20.53
N LEU A 46 0.23 29.69 20.64
CA LEU A 46 -0.35 28.81 21.64
C LEU A 46 0.32 29.06 23.00
N HIS A 47 -0.48 29.36 24.02
CA HIS A 47 0.01 29.55 25.38
C HIS A 47 0.71 28.28 25.90
N GLN A 48 1.76 28.45 26.72
CA GLN A 48 2.63 27.33 27.14
C GLN A 48 1.88 26.23 27.89
N ASP A 49 0.85 26.57 28.66
CA ASP A 49 0.04 25.59 29.41
C ASP A 49 -0.63 24.54 28.50
N PHE A 50 -0.88 24.89 27.24
CA PHE A 50 -1.50 24.00 26.24
C PHE A 50 -0.48 23.15 25.45
N LEU A 51 0.81 23.29 25.75
CA LEU A 51 1.90 22.50 25.16
C LEU A 51 2.25 21.23 25.97
N SER A 52 1.64 21.05 27.15
CA SER A 52 1.96 19.97 28.08
C SER A 52 1.60 18.57 27.57
N LEU A 53 0.60 18.45 26.70
CA LEU A 53 0.15 17.17 26.13
C LEU A 53 0.86 16.86 24.80
N PRO A 54 1.33 15.63 24.58
CA PRO A 54 1.77 15.16 23.26
C PRO A 54 0.67 15.29 22.20
N PHE A 55 1.05 15.12 20.94
CA PHE A 55 0.11 15.09 19.81
C PHE A 55 -0.82 13.89 19.98
N GLN A 56 -2.12 14.09 19.75
CA GLN A 56 -3.12 13.04 19.98
C GLN A 56 -3.47 12.27 18.71
N ALA A 57 -3.15 12.79 17.53
CA ALA A 57 -3.27 12.04 16.27
C ALA A 57 -1.92 11.43 15.88
N PHE A 58 -1.96 10.17 15.45
CA PHE A 58 -0.82 9.45 14.90
C PHE A 58 -1.27 8.64 13.68
N ASN A 59 -0.32 8.36 12.80
CA ASN A 59 -0.56 7.58 11.60
C ASN A 59 -0.37 6.09 11.88
N VAL A 60 -1.16 5.25 11.22
CA VAL A 60 -1.03 3.79 11.27
C VAL A 60 -1.14 3.22 9.86
N ARG A 61 -0.52 2.07 9.62
CA ARG A 61 -0.72 1.27 8.41
C ARG A 61 -1.52 0.03 8.74
N LEU A 62 -2.44 -0.34 7.86
CA LEU A 62 -3.16 -1.60 8.00
C LEU A 62 -2.25 -2.76 7.59
N ALA A 63 -2.04 -3.70 8.52
CA ALA A 63 -1.29 -4.93 8.29
C ALA A 63 -1.76 -5.68 7.05
N GLY A 64 -0.81 -6.09 6.21
CA GLY A 64 -1.05 -6.83 4.96
C GLY A 64 -1.66 -5.99 3.84
N LEU A 65 -1.68 -4.66 3.98
CA LEU A 65 -2.15 -3.69 2.99
C LEU A 65 -1.14 -2.56 2.74
N GLU A 66 0.09 -2.71 3.21
CA GLU A 66 1.15 -1.70 3.20
C GLU A 66 1.45 -1.20 1.78
N ALA A 67 1.51 -2.13 0.82
CA ALA A 67 1.72 -1.84 -0.60
C ALA A 67 0.48 -1.27 -1.32
N PHE A 68 -0.69 -1.26 -0.66
CA PHE A 68 -1.98 -0.93 -1.26
C PHE A 68 -2.64 0.30 -0.63
N GLY A 69 -1.93 1.07 0.19
CA GLY A 69 -2.48 2.22 0.91
C GLY A 69 -3.11 3.30 0.03
N SER A 70 -2.68 3.42 -1.24
CA SER A 70 -3.26 4.33 -2.23
C SER A 70 -4.19 3.65 -3.24
N HIS A 71 -4.43 2.35 -3.13
CA HIS A 71 -5.27 1.62 -4.06
C HIS A 71 -6.74 2.00 -3.86
N ALA A 72 -7.41 2.49 -4.90
CA ALA A 72 -8.77 3.06 -4.81
C ALA A 72 -9.79 2.12 -4.14
N LEU A 73 -9.76 0.82 -4.47
CA LEU A 73 -10.63 -0.18 -3.84
C LEU A 73 -10.39 -0.35 -2.34
N VAL A 74 -9.13 -0.24 -1.90
CA VAL A 74 -8.77 -0.34 -0.48
C VAL A 74 -9.21 0.91 0.25
N VAL A 75 -8.91 2.10 -0.29
CA VAL A 75 -9.32 3.38 0.30
C VAL A 75 -10.83 3.44 0.48
N SER A 76 -11.60 3.12 -0.56
CA SER A 76 -13.07 3.10 -0.49
C SER A 76 -13.60 2.07 0.52
N SER A 77 -12.97 0.89 0.59
CA SER A 77 -13.34 -0.14 1.56
C SER A 77 -13.06 0.29 3.00
N VAL A 78 -11.90 0.90 3.25
CA VAL A 78 -11.52 1.42 4.57
C VAL A 78 -12.52 2.49 4.99
N GLU A 79 -12.77 3.50 4.16
CA GLU A 79 -13.70 4.60 4.45
C GLU A 79 -15.08 4.08 4.88
N LYS A 80 -15.66 3.16 4.10
CA LYS A 80 -16.95 2.54 4.41
C LYS A 80 -16.95 1.77 5.74
N LEU A 81 -15.83 1.14 6.07
CA LEU A 81 -15.74 0.24 7.23
C LEU A 81 -15.39 0.97 8.53
N VAL A 82 -14.70 2.11 8.47
CA VAL A 82 -14.15 2.79 9.66
C VAL A 82 -14.84 4.10 10.03
N VAL A 83 -15.37 4.85 9.07
CA VAL A 83 -15.91 6.19 9.33
C VAL A 83 -17.08 6.12 10.31
N GLY A 84 -17.00 6.92 11.38
CA GLY A 84 -18.05 7.02 12.40
C GLY A 84 -18.11 5.85 13.39
N LYS A 85 -17.11 4.96 13.38
CA LYS A 85 -17.07 3.79 14.29
C LYS A 85 -16.00 3.92 15.35
N ILE A 86 -16.25 3.26 16.48
CA ILE A 86 -15.25 3.01 17.52
C ILE A 86 -14.72 1.60 17.26
N LEU A 87 -13.41 1.49 17.03
CA LEU A 87 -12.75 0.25 16.65
C LEU A 87 -11.75 -0.17 17.72
N LEU A 88 -11.59 -1.48 17.89
CA LEU A 88 -10.46 -2.04 18.60
C LEU A 88 -9.23 -2.02 17.67
N MET A 89 -8.08 -1.60 18.18
CA MET A 89 -6.81 -1.59 17.46
C MET A 89 -5.79 -2.47 18.17
N GLU A 90 -5.13 -3.32 17.40
CA GLU A 90 -4.01 -4.15 17.85
C GLU A 90 -2.77 -3.82 17.01
N THR A 91 -1.66 -3.47 17.67
CA THR A 91 -0.36 -3.28 16.99
C THR A 91 0.37 -4.61 16.92
N LEU A 92 0.88 -4.96 15.73
CA LEU A 92 1.53 -6.27 15.53
C LEU A 92 2.95 -6.35 16.10
N GLU A 93 3.69 -5.25 16.00
CA GLU A 93 5.10 -5.20 16.41
C GLU A 93 5.37 -3.93 17.23
N PRO A 94 6.34 -3.94 18.15
CA PRO A 94 6.83 -2.74 18.80
C PRO A 94 7.34 -1.75 17.76
N CYS A 95 6.79 -0.55 17.74
CA CYS A 95 7.18 0.47 16.78
C CYS A 95 8.53 1.07 17.16
N GLN A 96 9.49 1.10 16.23
CA GLN A 96 10.69 1.90 16.40
C GLN A 96 10.38 3.40 16.30
N GLU A 97 11.26 4.22 16.85
CA GLU A 97 11.16 5.68 16.74
C GLU A 97 11.22 6.09 15.25
N ASN A 98 10.27 6.92 14.81
CA ASN A 98 10.06 7.39 13.43
C ASN A 98 9.47 6.39 12.41
N GLU A 99 9.07 5.19 12.81
CA GLU A 99 8.31 4.30 11.93
C GLU A 99 6.81 4.50 12.07
N THR A 100 6.05 4.32 10.98
CA THR A 100 4.59 4.27 11.07
C THR A 100 4.18 2.87 11.49
N PRO A 101 3.54 2.70 12.66
CA PRO A 101 3.18 1.39 13.19
C PRO A 101 2.21 0.65 12.27
N VAL A 102 2.31 -0.67 12.27
CA VAL A 102 1.42 -1.57 11.56
C VAL A 102 0.42 -2.16 12.53
N ALA A 103 -0.87 -2.08 12.18
CA ALA A 103 -1.95 -2.46 13.07
C ALA A 103 -3.07 -3.23 12.37
N VAL A 104 -3.83 -3.94 13.19
CA VAL A 104 -5.07 -4.60 12.84
C VAL A 104 -6.21 -3.85 13.52
N LEU A 105 -7.25 -3.51 12.75
CA LEU A 105 -8.46 -2.91 13.28
C LEU A 105 -9.60 -3.92 13.28
N TYR A 106 -10.37 -3.92 14.36
CA TYR A 106 -11.57 -4.74 14.54
C TYR A 106 -12.77 -3.86 14.86
N ASP A 107 -13.87 -4.09 14.14
CA ASP A 107 -15.18 -3.59 14.54
C ASP A 107 -15.83 -4.61 15.46
N THR A 108 -15.91 -4.28 16.75
CA THR A 108 -16.42 -5.13 17.84
C THR A 108 -17.83 -4.71 18.28
N SER A 109 -18.54 -3.95 17.43
CA SER A 109 -19.87 -3.42 17.75
C SER A 109 -21.01 -4.45 17.60
N GLN A 110 -20.72 -5.61 17.00
CA GLN A 110 -21.66 -6.70 16.75
C GLN A 110 -21.23 -7.97 17.52
N ASP A 111 -22.05 -9.03 17.46
CA ASP A 111 -21.74 -10.30 18.13
C ASP A 111 -20.46 -10.96 17.59
N ASP A 112 -20.21 -10.80 16.29
CA ASP A 112 -19.00 -11.28 15.63
C ASP A 112 -18.08 -10.09 15.27
N ASP A 113 -16.82 -10.18 15.71
CA ASP A 113 -15.81 -9.17 15.40
C ASP A 113 -15.44 -9.17 13.91
N ILE A 114 -15.46 -7.98 13.30
CA ILE A 114 -15.07 -7.82 11.89
C ILE A 114 -13.63 -7.31 11.82
N ASN A 115 -12.72 -8.14 11.31
CA ASN A 115 -11.35 -7.71 10.98
C ASN A 115 -11.34 -6.85 9.72
N ILE A 116 -11.15 -5.53 9.89
CA ILE A 116 -11.21 -4.54 8.81
C ILE A 116 -10.13 -4.80 7.76
N ASN A 117 -8.90 -5.11 8.17
CA ASN A 117 -7.79 -5.37 7.26
C ASN A 117 -8.11 -6.53 6.30
N SER A 118 -8.71 -7.60 6.82
CA SER A 118 -9.11 -8.77 6.03
C SER A 118 -10.22 -8.44 5.04
N ALA A 119 -11.19 -7.62 5.44
CA ALA A 119 -12.28 -7.17 4.57
C ALA A 119 -11.75 -6.29 3.43
N CYS A 120 -10.84 -5.36 3.72
CA CYS A 120 -10.18 -4.53 2.72
C CYS A 120 -9.30 -5.35 1.76
N ARG A 121 -8.58 -6.38 2.25
CA ARG A 121 -7.84 -7.31 1.37
C ARG A 121 -8.77 -8.10 0.45
N LYS A 122 -9.94 -8.52 0.93
CA LYS A 122 -10.94 -9.19 0.09
C LYS A 122 -11.44 -8.29 -1.04
N ALA A 123 -11.54 -6.98 -0.82
CA ALA A 123 -11.94 -6.04 -1.86
C ALA A 123 -10.94 -5.95 -3.04
N LEU A 124 -9.69 -6.38 -2.86
CA LEU A 124 -8.72 -6.50 -3.95
C LEU A 124 -8.88 -7.78 -4.78
N GLN A 125 -9.63 -8.77 -4.26
CA GLN A 125 -9.81 -10.05 -4.94
C GLN A 125 -10.88 -9.92 -6.01
N ASP A 126 -10.54 -10.30 -7.24
CA ASP A 126 -11.52 -10.48 -8.31
C ASP A 126 -12.03 -11.92 -8.26
N ASP A 127 -13.20 -12.13 -7.67
CA ASP A 127 -13.82 -13.46 -7.53
C ASP A 127 -14.01 -14.17 -8.87
N THR A 128 -14.11 -13.44 -9.98
CA THR A 128 -14.23 -14.03 -11.31
C THR A 128 -12.94 -14.68 -11.80
N MET A 129 -11.81 -14.45 -11.11
CA MET A 129 -10.51 -15.06 -11.39
C MET A 129 -10.28 -16.37 -10.62
N LYS A 130 -11.20 -16.75 -9.73
CA LYS A 130 -11.08 -18.00 -8.96
C LYS A 130 -11.12 -19.22 -9.87
N ASN A 131 -10.48 -20.30 -9.42
CA ASN A 131 -10.60 -21.59 -10.09
C ASN A 131 -12.09 -22.03 -10.07
N PRO A 132 -12.67 -22.38 -11.23
CA PRO A 132 -14.09 -22.74 -11.35
C PRO A 132 -14.41 -24.14 -10.80
N LEU A 133 -13.47 -24.80 -10.12
CA LEU A 133 -13.62 -26.15 -9.58
C LEU A 133 -14.84 -26.25 -8.64
N THR A 134 -15.77 -27.13 -9.00
CA THR A 134 -17.04 -27.35 -8.33
C THR A 134 -17.32 -28.85 -8.29
N VAL A 135 -17.98 -29.29 -7.22
CA VAL A 135 -18.35 -30.70 -7.03
C VAL A 135 -19.34 -31.15 -8.10
N LYS A 136 -19.14 -32.35 -8.66
CA LYS A 136 -19.99 -32.98 -9.69
C LYS A 136 -20.08 -32.20 -11.01
N ALA A 137 -19.05 -31.44 -11.36
CA ALA A 137 -18.92 -30.81 -12.67
C ALA A 137 -17.95 -31.59 -13.58
N THR A 138 -18.16 -31.48 -14.89
CA THR A 138 -17.25 -32.00 -15.92
C THR A 138 -16.57 -30.82 -16.60
N TYR A 139 -15.25 -30.93 -16.80
CA TYR A 139 -14.45 -29.88 -17.40
C TYR A 139 -13.76 -30.39 -18.68
N GLN A 140 -13.70 -29.52 -19.68
CA GLN A 140 -12.95 -29.75 -20.92
C GLN A 140 -11.66 -28.94 -20.88
N ASP A 141 -10.69 -29.34 -21.72
CA ASP A 141 -9.41 -28.64 -21.91
C ASP A 141 -8.59 -28.43 -20.63
N VAL A 142 -8.69 -29.37 -19.69
CA VAL A 142 -7.91 -29.36 -18.46
C VAL A 142 -6.46 -29.72 -18.78
N CYS A 143 -5.53 -28.85 -18.37
CA CYS A 143 -4.10 -29.08 -18.53
C CYS A 143 -3.53 -29.72 -17.26
N VAL A 144 -2.85 -30.86 -17.39
CA VAL A 144 -2.06 -31.45 -16.30
C VAL A 144 -0.69 -30.77 -16.28
N THR A 145 -0.38 -30.05 -15.21
CA THR A 145 0.86 -29.27 -15.10
C THR A 145 1.99 -30.04 -14.43
N SER A 146 1.67 -30.93 -13.49
CA SER A 146 2.68 -31.79 -12.86
C SER A 146 2.05 -33.03 -12.24
N VAL A 147 2.87 -34.08 -12.10
CA VAL A 147 2.55 -35.31 -11.37
C VAL A 147 3.66 -35.54 -10.36
N CYS A 148 3.29 -35.59 -9.08
CA CYS A 148 4.21 -35.82 -7.98
C CYS A 148 4.48 -37.31 -7.77
N ALA A 149 5.60 -37.63 -7.10
CA ALA A 149 6.00 -39.00 -6.83
C ALA A 149 5.04 -39.76 -5.89
N ASP A 150 4.28 -39.03 -5.08
CA ASP A 150 3.20 -39.54 -4.22
C ASP A 150 1.86 -39.74 -4.96
N GLY A 151 1.82 -39.47 -6.27
CA GLY A 151 0.65 -39.63 -7.12
C GLY A 151 -0.30 -38.43 -7.12
N ILE A 152 0.03 -37.32 -6.44
CA ILE A 152 -0.77 -36.09 -6.53
C ILE A 152 -0.61 -35.47 -7.92
N ILE A 153 -1.74 -35.16 -8.57
CA ILE A 153 -1.79 -34.54 -9.89
C ILE A 153 -2.23 -33.08 -9.74
N TYR A 154 -1.45 -32.17 -10.31
CA TYR A 154 -1.80 -30.75 -10.39
C TYR A 154 -2.33 -30.43 -11.77
N CYS A 155 -3.48 -29.77 -11.79
CA CYS A 155 -4.17 -29.41 -13.03
C CYS A 155 -4.53 -27.92 -13.05
N GLN A 156 -4.49 -27.34 -14.24
CA GLN A 156 -5.04 -26.02 -14.51
C GLN A 156 -6.30 -26.17 -15.37
N LEU A 157 -7.38 -25.57 -14.88
CA LEU A 157 -8.62 -25.46 -15.63
C LEU A 157 -8.59 -24.19 -16.51
N PRO A 158 -9.16 -24.23 -17.72
CA PRO A 158 -9.44 -23.03 -18.47
C PRO A 158 -10.32 -22.09 -17.64
N SER A 159 -9.81 -20.90 -17.35
CA SER A 159 -10.51 -19.91 -16.57
C SER A 159 -10.00 -18.51 -16.91
N ARG A 160 -10.77 -17.48 -16.52
CA ARG A 160 -10.33 -16.10 -16.63
C ARG A 160 -9.03 -15.86 -15.84
N GLY A 161 -8.90 -16.52 -14.68
CA GLY A 161 -7.69 -16.48 -13.86
C GLY A 161 -6.47 -17.06 -14.58
N THR A 162 -6.59 -18.26 -15.16
CA THR A 162 -5.51 -18.92 -15.92
C THR A 162 -5.13 -18.11 -17.16
N ALA A 163 -6.11 -17.58 -17.89
CA ALA A 163 -5.84 -16.73 -19.06
C ALA A 163 -5.07 -15.45 -18.67
N ARG A 164 -5.46 -14.79 -17.57
CA ARG A 164 -4.74 -13.63 -17.05
C ARG A 164 -3.34 -13.98 -16.57
N LEU A 165 -3.16 -15.13 -15.92
CA LEU A 165 -1.85 -15.61 -15.49
C LEU A 165 -0.92 -15.81 -16.69
N ASN A 166 -1.37 -16.49 -17.74
CA ASN A 166 -0.55 -16.72 -18.94
C ASN A 166 -0.10 -15.40 -19.56
N LYS A 167 -1.02 -14.45 -19.73
CA LYS A 167 -0.70 -13.12 -20.23
C LYS A 167 0.32 -12.40 -19.35
N LEU A 168 0.17 -12.48 -18.02
CA LEU A 168 1.11 -11.86 -17.08
C LEU A 168 2.50 -12.48 -17.19
N MET A 169 2.60 -13.81 -17.38
CA MET A 169 3.87 -14.50 -17.56
C MET A 169 4.56 -14.06 -18.86
N GLU A 170 3.82 -13.92 -19.96
CA GLU A 170 4.34 -13.41 -21.25
C GLU A 170 4.85 -11.96 -21.13
N GLU A 171 4.08 -11.09 -20.46
CA GLU A 171 4.48 -9.69 -20.20
C GLU A 171 5.76 -9.63 -19.33
N THR A 172 5.85 -10.49 -18.32
CA THR A 172 7.01 -10.59 -17.43
C THR A 172 8.26 -11.04 -18.18
N GLU A 173 8.13 -12.08 -19.00
CA GLU A 173 9.21 -12.61 -19.84
C GLU A 173 9.72 -11.54 -20.80
N THR A 174 8.81 -10.83 -21.49
CA THR A 174 9.14 -9.73 -22.40
C THR A 174 9.92 -8.61 -21.70
N PHE A 175 9.48 -8.23 -20.49
CA PHE A 175 10.16 -7.22 -19.69
C PHE A 175 11.61 -7.62 -19.40
N PHE A 176 11.85 -8.83 -18.89
CA PHE A 176 13.20 -9.29 -18.58
C PHE A 176 14.08 -9.38 -19.83
N PHE A 177 13.57 -9.91 -20.94
CA PHE A 177 14.35 -9.97 -22.18
C PHE A 177 14.82 -8.58 -22.65
N SER A 178 13.98 -7.56 -22.53
CA SER A 178 14.35 -6.18 -22.89
C SER A 178 15.45 -5.61 -21.98
N GLN A 179 15.43 -5.94 -20.69
CA GLN A 179 16.44 -5.50 -19.72
C GLN A 179 17.78 -6.21 -19.94
N PHE A 180 17.76 -7.51 -20.27
CA PHE A 180 18.96 -8.26 -20.60
C PHE A 180 19.62 -7.77 -21.90
N ALA A 181 18.84 -7.54 -22.96
CA ALA A 181 19.35 -7.06 -24.24
C ALA A 181 19.98 -5.66 -24.18
N SER A 182 19.47 -4.77 -23.31
CA SER A 182 20.06 -3.44 -23.09
C SER A 182 21.36 -3.50 -22.28
N SER A 183 21.50 -4.45 -21.35
CA SER A 183 22.71 -4.64 -20.54
C SER A 183 23.90 -5.26 -21.28
N THR A 184 23.65 -6.10 -22.29
CA THR A 184 24.70 -6.75 -23.09
C THR A 184 25.28 -5.84 -24.17
N SER A 185 24.55 -4.80 -24.59
CA SER A 185 25.04 -3.83 -25.59
C SER A 185 26.15 -2.91 -25.05
N LEU A 186 26.32 -2.81 -23.72
CA LEU A 186 27.35 -1.98 -23.07
C LEU A 186 28.69 -2.69 -22.82
N ARG A 187 28.85 -3.96 -23.21
CA ARG A 187 30.14 -4.69 -23.10
C ARG A 187 30.69 -5.02 -24.49
N GLN A 188 31.27 -4.03 -25.16
CA GLN A 188 32.25 -4.31 -26.23
C GLN A 188 33.67 -4.39 -25.62
N PRO A 189 34.51 -5.35 -26.04
CA PRO A 189 35.89 -5.44 -25.59
C PRO A 189 36.77 -4.43 -26.35
N ASP A 190 37.54 -3.62 -25.61
CA ASP A 190 38.61 -2.80 -26.17
C ASP A 190 39.70 -3.70 -26.79
N GLY A 191 39.57 -3.96 -28.08
CA GLY A 191 40.60 -4.60 -28.89
C GLY A 191 41.79 -3.67 -29.08
N LYS A 192 42.76 -3.71 -28.17
CA LYS A 192 44.11 -3.23 -28.48
C LYS A 192 44.79 -4.24 -29.40
N GLN A 193 45.00 -3.82 -30.63
CA GLN A 193 45.87 -4.48 -31.58
C GLN A 193 47.33 -4.29 -31.13
N THR A 194 47.98 -5.36 -30.66
CA THR A 194 49.43 -5.41 -30.50
C THR A 194 50.03 -6.28 -31.59
N ASP A 195 50.75 -5.60 -32.47
CA ASP A 195 51.62 -6.10 -33.51
C ASP A 195 52.75 -6.94 -32.89
N TYR A 196 52.96 -8.17 -33.36
CA TYR A 196 54.19 -8.92 -33.12
C TYR A 196 54.78 -9.33 -34.47
N GLN A 197 55.90 -8.68 -34.79
CA GLN A 197 56.76 -8.98 -35.91
C GLN A 197 57.35 -10.39 -35.77
N VAL A 198 57.37 -11.12 -36.88
CA VAL A 198 58.15 -12.33 -37.08
C VAL A 198 59.60 -11.92 -37.30
N ALA A 199 60.52 -12.42 -36.48
CA ALA A 199 61.95 -12.46 -36.78
C ALA A 199 62.33 -13.93 -37.04
N GLU A 200 63.10 -14.12 -38.10
CA GLU A 200 63.68 -15.38 -38.59
C GLU A 200 64.49 -16.15 -37.53
#